data_AF-A0A8I0N4J6-F1
#
_entry.id   AF-A0A8I0N4J6-F1
#
_cell.length_a   1.000
_cell.length_b   1.000
_cell.length_c   1.000
_cell.angle_alpha   90.00
_cell.angle_beta   90.00
_cell.angle_gamma   90.00
#
_symmetry.space_group_name_H-M   'P 1'
#
loop_
_entity.id
_entity.type
_entity.pdbx_description
1 polymer ?
#
loop_
_entity_poly.entity_id
_entity_poly.type
_entity_poly.pdbx_seq_one_letter_code
_entity_poly.pdbx_strand_id
1 'polypeptide(L)'
;MTVSSTELDVNSEPSTEAAATESVATTEVKGVDSYEAAIEKALSPESEATPASSEQDPENPDPENSGDDEQKDPSELTEEEKKQLTPSQQHRIRELAQKTKAAQEEVTRFQQELEVMKPKAERMDQLIGYMQTHEITPDHLDNALGLTAMINRGDYRQALPILEGLIQQVRQSVGDVLPDDLQQQVNLGYITEQHARELNRAKAGERQMADKMQRERARQDQERQQREVQEVTNRAVNAAEAWNREQATTDPDWNLKRELVTQGMELELRRVGAEGYPRTEKDVRDLLNKVKSTVEQNLSRFRPAPKPITPVTGGSVSPRSAAKPSSYLDAINLGLAKNG
;
A
#
# COMPACT_ATOMS: atom_id res chain seq x y z
N MET A 1 -63.39 7.97 36.09
CA MET A 1 -64.71 8.24 35.47
C MET A 1 -64.44 9.12 34.27
N THR A 2 -64.30 8.49 33.09
CA THR A 2 -65.37 8.39 32.06
C THR A 2 -65.66 9.79 31.47
N VAL A 3 -65.62 10.05 30.16
CA VAL A 3 -65.77 9.20 28.98
C VAL A 3 -65.57 10.08 27.72
N SER A 4 -65.14 9.42 26.64
CA SER A 4 -65.64 9.47 25.26
C SER A 4 -65.67 10.80 24.49
N SER A 5 -65.00 10.90 23.33
CA SER A 5 -65.17 10.17 22.05
C SER A 5 -66.11 10.94 21.12
N THR A 6 -65.61 11.34 19.95
CA THR A 6 -66.25 11.19 18.61
C THR A 6 -65.13 11.55 17.61
N GLU A 7 -64.40 10.64 16.98
CA GLU A 7 -64.77 9.59 16.00
C GLU A 7 -65.12 10.15 14.61
N LEU A 8 -64.34 9.69 13.62
CA LEU A 8 -64.68 9.29 12.25
C LEU A 8 -63.81 9.93 11.16
N ASP A 9 -63.30 9.26 10.12
CA ASP A 9 -62.83 7.89 9.80
C ASP A 9 -62.51 7.92 8.28
N VAL A 10 -61.78 6.91 7.81
CA VAL A 10 -61.83 6.31 6.46
C VAL A 10 -60.84 6.76 5.36
N ASN A 11 -59.94 5.81 5.08
CA ASN A 11 -59.41 5.35 3.77
C ASN A 11 -58.45 6.21 2.94
N SER A 12 -57.26 5.65 2.66
CA SER A 12 -57.08 4.75 1.48
C SER A 12 -55.61 4.31 1.38
N GLU A 13 -55.33 3.03 1.60
CA GLU A 13 -54.30 2.30 0.85
C GLU A 13 -54.99 1.67 -0.38
N PRO A 14 -54.28 1.44 -1.49
CA PRO A 14 -53.71 0.10 -1.66
C PRO A 14 -52.33 0.03 -2.34
N SER A 15 -51.63 -1.04 -1.95
CA SER A 15 -50.55 -1.82 -2.57
C SER A 15 -50.19 -1.64 -4.05
N THR A 16 -48.88 -1.72 -4.34
CA THR A 16 -48.22 -2.59 -5.35
C THR A 16 -46.70 -2.44 -5.14
N GLU A 17 -45.96 -3.45 -4.66
CA GLU A 17 -45.46 -4.67 -5.30
C GLU A 17 -44.18 -4.48 -6.15
N ALA A 18 -43.10 -5.08 -5.65
CA ALA A 18 -41.93 -5.67 -6.31
C ALA A 18 -41.01 -4.82 -7.23
N ALA A 19 -39.76 -4.66 -6.81
CA ALA A 19 -38.62 -5.36 -7.44
C ALA A 19 -37.33 -5.10 -6.64
N ALA A 20 -36.93 -6.08 -5.84
CA ALA A 20 -35.57 -6.21 -5.36
C ALA A 20 -34.65 -6.53 -6.56
N THR A 21 -33.57 -5.75 -6.71
CA THR A 21 -32.40 -6.18 -7.46
C THR A 21 -31.18 -6.00 -6.57
N GLU A 22 -30.75 -7.14 -6.03
CA GLU A 22 -29.44 -7.33 -5.41
C GLU A 22 -28.35 -6.96 -6.42
N SER A 23 -27.65 -5.85 -6.17
CA SER A 23 -26.35 -5.60 -6.81
C SER A 23 -25.29 -6.25 -5.92
N VAL A 24 -25.05 -7.54 -6.18
CA VAL A 24 -23.88 -8.24 -5.65
C VAL A 24 -22.67 -7.65 -6.35
N ALA A 25 -22.06 -6.64 -5.72
CA ALA A 25 -20.73 -6.19 -6.07
C ALA A 25 -19.75 -7.30 -5.67
N THR A 26 -19.49 -8.20 -6.60
CA THR A 26 -18.36 -9.13 -6.57
C THR A 26 -17.09 -8.29 -6.55
N THR A 27 -16.64 -7.97 -5.34
CA THR A 27 -15.30 -7.44 -5.13
C THR A 27 -14.36 -8.59 -5.40
N GLU A 28 -13.80 -8.62 -6.60
CA GLU A 28 -12.58 -9.38 -6.89
C GLU A 28 -11.51 -8.93 -5.90
N VAL A 29 -11.31 -9.73 -4.86
CA VAL A 29 -10.18 -9.60 -3.96
C VAL A 29 -8.95 -9.96 -4.79
N LYS A 30 -8.29 -8.93 -5.34
CA LYS A 30 -6.91 -9.05 -5.82
C LYS A 30 -6.09 -9.65 -4.69
N GLY A 31 -5.64 -10.90 -4.89
CA GLY A 31 -4.77 -11.60 -3.97
C GLY A 31 -3.54 -10.74 -3.72
N VAL A 32 -3.29 -10.44 -2.45
CA VAL A 32 -2.04 -9.83 -2.01
C VAL A 32 -0.96 -10.90 -2.10
N ASP A 33 -0.10 -10.79 -3.12
CA ASP A 33 0.97 -11.76 -3.39
C ASP A 33 2.10 -11.75 -2.35
N SER A 34 2.10 -10.83 -1.37
CA SER A 34 3.18 -10.70 -0.38
C SER A 34 2.70 -10.50 1.07
N TYR A 35 3.45 -11.08 2.01
CA TYR A 35 3.27 -10.86 3.44
C TYR A 35 3.49 -9.40 3.84
N GLU A 36 4.33 -8.68 3.08
CA GLU A 36 4.58 -7.25 3.19
C GLU A 36 3.29 -6.43 3.07
N ALA A 37 2.47 -6.69 2.05
CA ALA A 37 1.22 -5.97 1.85
C ALA A 37 0.22 -6.19 3.01
N ALA A 38 0.19 -7.40 3.58
CA ALA A 38 -0.66 -7.71 4.75
C ALA A 38 -0.16 -7.03 6.03
N ILE A 39 1.15 -6.93 6.20
CA ILE A 39 1.83 -6.28 7.32
C ILE A 39 1.66 -4.76 7.26
N GLU A 40 1.93 -4.15 6.12
CA GLU A 40 1.85 -2.70 5.91
C GLU A 40 0.42 -2.19 6.10
N LYS A 41 -0.56 -2.90 5.53
CA LYS A 41 -1.99 -2.58 5.65
C LYS A 41 -2.54 -2.70 7.07
N ALA A 42 -1.93 -3.53 7.91
CA ALA A 42 -2.32 -3.65 9.31
C ALA A 42 -1.78 -2.52 10.19
N LEU A 43 -0.65 -1.92 9.80
CA LEU A 43 0.01 -0.86 10.57
C LEU A 43 -0.39 0.55 10.10
N SER A 44 -0.90 0.68 8.88
CA SER A 44 -1.51 1.90 8.36
C SER A 44 -3.01 1.94 8.69
N PRO A 45 -3.47 2.70 9.71
CA PRO A 45 -4.88 3.03 9.81
C PRO A 45 -5.26 3.88 8.60
N GLU A 46 -6.32 3.48 7.86
CA GLU A 46 -6.93 4.18 6.71
C GLU A 46 -6.24 5.49 6.29
N SER A 47 -5.25 5.39 5.41
CA SER A 47 -4.88 6.50 4.51
C SER A 47 -4.25 5.94 3.24
N GLU A 48 -4.55 6.63 2.15
CA GLU A 48 -4.40 6.21 0.78
C GLU A 48 -2.97 5.82 0.41
N ALA A 49 -2.88 4.73 -0.36
CA ALA A 49 -1.66 4.20 -0.91
C ALA A 49 -0.96 5.24 -1.81
N THR A 50 0.31 5.52 -1.51
CA THR A 50 1.31 5.84 -2.52
C THR A 50 2.63 5.15 -2.14
N PRO A 51 3.01 4.04 -2.81
CA PRO A 51 4.38 3.56 -2.69
C PRO A 51 5.26 4.39 -3.63
N ALA A 52 6.12 5.21 -3.03
CA ALA A 52 7.25 5.81 -3.72
C ALA A 52 8.34 4.72 -3.90
N SER A 53 8.61 4.34 -5.14
CA SER A 53 9.76 3.48 -5.48
C SER A 53 10.89 4.33 -6.04
N SER A 54 12.03 4.28 -5.36
CA SER A 54 13.33 4.76 -5.87
C SER A 54 13.73 3.99 -7.11
N GLU A 55 14.38 4.66 -8.07
CA GLU A 55 15.45 4.02 -8.83
C GLU A 55 16.49 5.02 -9.33
N GLN A 56 17.74 4.56 -9.22
CA GLN A 56 19.00 5.21 -9.53
C GLN A 56 19.28 5.18 -11.04
N ASP A 57 19.90 6.25 -11.53
CA ASP A 57 20.76 6.26 -12.73
C ASP A 57 21.90 5.22 -12.57
N PRO A 58 22.34 4.55 -13.66
CA PRO A 58 23.43 5.16 -14.42
C PRO A 58 23.47 4.87 -15.95
N GLU A 59 23.84 5.93 -16.68
CA GLU A 59 25.00 6.04 -17.59
C GLU A 59 25.13 5.10 -18.82
N ASN A 60 25.11 5.76 -19.99
CA ASN A 60 25.47 5.26 -21.32
C ASN A 60 26.88 4.64 -21.38
N PRO A 61 27.10 3.69 -22.32
CA PRO A 61 27.88 4.09 -23.49
C PRO A 61 27.33 3.53 -24.82
N ASP A 62 27.51 4.35 -25.87
CA ASP A 62 27.48 3.97 -27.30
C ASP A 62 28.47 2.82 -27.60
N PRO A 63 28.21 1.96 -28.61
CA PRO A 63 28.67 2.34 -29.96
C PRO A 63 27.80 1.87 -31.15
N GLU A 64 27.99 2.64 -32.22
CA GLU A 64 27.76 2.38 -33.63
C GLU A 64 27.88 0.92 -34.14
N ASN A 65 26.95 0.61 -35.05
CA ASN A 65 27.12 -0.06 -36.35
C ASN A 65 26.80 -1.57 -36.50
N SER A 66 26.05 -1.81 -37.59
CA SER A 66 25.94 -2.99 -38.45
C SER A 66 24.92 -4.07 -38.09
N GLY A 67 23.93 -4.22 -38.96
CA GLY A 67 23.11 -5.42 -39.07
C GLY A 67 21.70 -5.10 -39.53
N ASP A 68 21.53 -5.04 -40.85
CA ASP A 68 20.23 -5.16 -41.51
C ASP A 68 19.61 -6.50 -41.08
N ASP A 69 18.71 -6.46 -40.10
CA ASP A 69 17.88 -7.60 -39.73
C ASP A 69 16.45 -7.06 -39.62
N GLU A 70 15.65 -7.45 -40.60
CA GLU A 70 14.22 -7.18 -40.66
C GLU A 70 13.61 -7.46 -39.29
N GLN A 71 12.98 -6.45 -38.69
CA GLN A 71 12.05 -6.63 -37.59
C GLN A 71 10.90 -7.52 -38.06
N LYS A 72 11.11 -8.83 -37.97
CA LYS A 72 10.04 -9.81 -38.02
C LYS A 72 9.25 -9.65 -36.73
N ASP A 73 8.05 -9.12 -36.91
CA ASP A 73 6.95 -9.17 -35.96
C ASP A 73 6.93 -10.57 -35.29
N PRO A 74 7.06 -10.69 -33.95
CA PRO A 74 7.02 -12.00 -33.26
C PRO A 74 5.66 -12.70 -33.41
N SER A 75 4.70 -12.03 -34.04
CA SER A 75 3.36 -12.50 -34.38
C SER A 75 3.34 -13.39 -35.64
N GLU A 76 4.39 -13.39 -36.46
CA GLU A 76 4.42 -14.12 -37.73
C GLU A 76 5.21 -15.43 -37.61
N LEU A 77 4.57 -16.46 -37.07
CA LEU A 77 5.03 -17.84 -37.25
C LEU A 77 5.22 -18.13 -38.74
N THR A 78 6.46 -18.46 -39.12
CA THR A 78 6.87 -18.84 -40.47
C THR A 78 5.99 -19.98 -40.98
N GLU A 79 5.55 -19.92 -42.25
CA GLU A 79 4.56 -20.85 -42.82
C GLU A 79 4.93 -22.34 -42.68
N GLU A 80 6.20 -22.65 -42.48
CA GLU A 80 6.74 -24.00 -42.31
C GLU A 80 6.44 -24.62 -40.93
N GLU A 81 6.32 -23.82 -39.86
CA GLU A 81 5.98 -24.31 -38.52
C GLU A 81 4.46 -24.45 -38.32
N LYS A 82 3.67 -23.65 -39.03
CA LYS A 82 2.20 -23.80 -39.04
C LYS A 82 1.75 -25.15 -39.61
N LYS A 83 2.46 -25.71 -40.60
CA LYS A 83 2.11 -27.02 -41.20
C LYS A 83 2.38 -28.22 -40.29
N GLN A 84 3.24 -28.10 -39.28
CA GLN A 84 3.53 -29.18 -38.32
C GLN A 84 2.57 -29.18 -37.11
N LEU A 85 1.74 -28.14 -36.98
CA LEU A 85 0.83 -27.97 -35.85
C LEU A 85 -0.57 -28.48 -36.17
N THR A 86 -1.21 -29.12 -35.18
CA THR A 86 -2.62 -29.52 -35.28
C THR A 86 -3.53 -28.28 -35.36
N PRO A 87 -4.71 -28.37 -36.01
CA PRO A 87 -5.61 -27.21 -36.18
C PRO A 87 -6.04 -26.57 -34.84
N SER A 88 -6.11 -27.34 -33.75
CA SER A 88 -6.39 -26.82 -32.41
C SER A 88 -5.24 -25.98 -31.84
N GLN A 89 -3.99 -26.39 -32.07
CA GLN A 89 -2.80 -25.63 -31.64
C GLN A 89 -2.67 -24.32 -32.44
N GLN A 90 -2.98 -24.33 -33.74
CA GLN A 90 -3.02 -23.12 -34.56
C GLN A 90 -4.08 -22.12 -34.08
N HIS A 91 -5.26 -22.60 -33.66
CA HIS A 91 -6.31 -21.75 -33.09
C HIS A 91 -5.87 -21.12 -31.77
N ARG A 92 -5.26 -21.91 -30.88
CA ARG A 92 -4.78 -21.41 -29.57
C ARG A 92 -3.66 -20.39 -29.72
N ILE A 93 -2.73 -20.59 -30.67
CA ILE A 93 -1.69 -19.60 -30.93
C ILE A 93 -2.26 -18.33 -31.54
N ARG A 94 -3.24 -18.43 -32.44
CA ARG A 94 -3.92 -17.23 -32.97
C ARG A 94 -4.63 -16.45 -31.87
N GLU A 95 -5.31 -17.13 -30.96
CA GLU A 95 -5.98 -16.51 -29.81
C GLU A 95 -4.96 -15.85 -28.86
N LEU A 96 -3.83 -16.52 -28.58
CA LEU A 96 -2.76 -15.95 -27.77
C LEU A 96 -2.09 -14.76 -28.47
N ALA A 97 -1.86 -14.82 -29.78
CA ALA A 97 -1.33 -13.71 -30.58
C ALA A 97 -2.29 -12.52 -30.58
N GLN A 98 -3.61 -12.76 -30.65
CA GLN A 98 -4.62 -11.71 -30.53
C GLN A 98 -4.64 -11.10 -29.12
N LYS A 99 -4.58 -11.91 -28.07
CA LYS A 99 -4.53 -11.41 -26.68
C LYS A 99 -3.26 -10.63 -26.38
N THR A 100 -2.11 -11.10 -26.84
CA THR A 100 -0.83 -10.42 -26.67
C THR A 100 -0.79 -9.12 -27.47
N LYS A 101 -1.28 -9.10 -28.71
CA LYS A 101 -1.41 -7.89 -29.51
C LYS A 101 -2.35 -6.86 -28.86
N ALA A 102 -3.52 -7.29 -28.38
CA ALA A 102 -4.45 -6.41 -27.67
C ALA A 102 -3.83 -5.84 -26.37
N ALA A 103 -3.15 -6.68 -25.58
CA ALA A 103 -2.45 -6.22 -24.39
C ALA A 103 -1.31 -5.23 -24.73
N GLN A 104 -0.62 -5.43 -25.84
CA GLN A 104 0.46 -4.54 -26.28
C GLN A 104 -0.08 -3.20 -26.80
N GLU A 105 -1.22 -3.21 -27.48
CA GLU A 105 -1.96 -1.98 -27.86
C GLU A 105 -2.45 -1.22 -26.62
N GLU A 106 -2.91 -1.91 -25.58
CA GLU A 106 -3.27 -1.28 -24.29
C GLU A 106 -2.04 -0.68 -23.59
N VAL A 107 -0.93 -1.41 -23.51
CA VAL A 107 0.32 -0.92 -22.90
C VAL A 107 0.84 0.31 -23.62
N THR A 108 0.87 0.30 -24.96
CA THR A 108 1.32 1.45 -25.76
C THR A 108 0.40 2.66 -25.59
N ARG A 109 -0.92 2.45 -25.48
CA ARG A 109 -1.86 3.53 -25.14
C ARG A 109 -1.57 4.11 -23.75
N PHE A 110 -1.41 3.27 -22.72
CA PHE A 110 -1.07 3.75 -21.39
C PHE A 110 0.28 4.47 -21.35
N GLN A 111 1.27 4.01 -22.12
CA GLN A 111 2.56 4.69 -22.25
C GLN A 111 2.40 6.10 -22.82
N GLN A 112 1.59 6.29 -23.87
CA GLN A 112 1.31 7.61 -24.44
C GLN A 112 0.56 8.52 -23.45
N GLU A 113 -0.43 7.98 -22.73
CA GLU A 113 -1.14 8.72 -21.67
C GLU A 113 -0.16 9.13 -20.55
N LEU A 114 0.76 8.24 -20.15
CA LEU A 114 1.81 8.54 -19.17
C LEU A 114 2.81 9.57 -19.68
N GLU A 115 3.26 9.51 -20.94
CA GLU A 115 4.17 10.51 -21.50
C GLU A 115 3.58 11.92 -21.51
N VAL A 116 2.27 12.06 -21.73
CA VAL A 116 1.58 13.35 -21.66
C VAL A 116 1.40 13.82 -20.20
N MET A 117 1.23 12.89 -19.26
CA MET A 117 1.04 13.20 -17.84
C MET A 117 2.34 13.45 -17.08
N LYS A 118 3.44 12.77 -17.43
CA LYS A 118 4.77 12.92 -16.83
C LYS A 118 5.21 14.38 -16.68
N PRO A 119 5.24 15.22 -17.73
CA PRO A 119 5.69 16.60 -17.60
C PRO A 119 4.72 17.48 -16.80
N LYS A 120 3.45 17.05 -16.61
CA LYS A 120 2.50 17.74 -15.72
C LYS A 120 2.74 17.35 -14.27
N ALA A 121 2.97 16.06 -14.00
CA ALA A 121 3.31 15.53 -12.69
C ALA A 121 4.62 16.15 -12.19
N GLU A 122 5.67 16.18 -13.01
CA GLU A 122 6.96 16.80 -12.66
C GLU A 122 6.82 18.28 -12.25
N ARG A 123 5.95 19.05 -12.94
CA ARG A 123 5.68 20.44 -12.57
C ARG A 123 4.92 20.54 -11.25
N MET A 124 4.01 19.62 -10.97
CA MET A 124 3.34 19.55 -9.68
C MET A 124 4.31 19.15 -8.57
N ASP A 125 5.21 18.19 -8.81
CA ASP A 125 6.23 17.78 -7.84
C ASP A 125 7.19 18.92 -7.54
N GLN A 126 7.59 19.69 -8.55
CA GLN A 126 8.38 20.92 -8.37
C GLN A 126 7.63 21.95 -7.52
N LEU A 127 6.33 22.15 -7.77
CA LEU A 127 5.49 23.06 -6.99
C LEU A 127 5.34 22.59 -5.54
N ILE A 128 5.06 21.31 -5.33
CA ILE A 128 4.92 20.69 -4.01
C ILE A 128 6.25 20.78 -3.27
N GLY A 129 7.37 20.49 -3.93
CA GLY A 129 8.72 20.63 -3.36
C GLY A 129 9.03 22.08 -2.97
N TYR A 130 8.63 23.05 -3.80
CA TYR A 130 8.75 24.47 -3.47
C TYR A 130 7.86 24.84 -2.26
N MET A 131 6.62 24.36 -2.21
CA MET A 131 5.72 24.59 -1.08
C MET A 131 6.27 24.00 0.22
N GLN A 132 6.81 22.79 0.18
CA GLN A 132 7.42 22.12 1.34
C GLN A 132 8.68 22.87 1.80
N THR A 133 9.51 23.33 0.86
CA THR A 133 10.76 24.06 1.18
C THR A 133 10.48 25.41 1.82
N HIS A 134 9.42 26.10 1.37
CA HIS A 134 9.07 27.45 1.83
C HIS A 134 7.95 27.47 2.87
N GLU A 135 7.53 26.30 3.38
CA GLU A 135 6.43 26.15 4.33
C GLU A 135 5.14 26.88 3.89
N ILE A 136 4.89 26.91 2.58
CA ILE A 136 3.69 27.55 2.01
C ILE A 136 2.53 26.59 2.24
N THR A 137 1.60 26.97 3.10
CA THR A 137 0.35 26.24 3.26
C THR A 137 -0.52 26.35 2.00
N PRO A 138 -1.34 25.33 1.69
CA PRO A 138 -2.27 25.37 0.56
C PRO A 138 -3.13 26.63 0.53
N ASP A 139 -3.62 27.06 1.69
CA ASP A 139 -4.40 28.30 1.83
C ASP A 139 -3.59 29.54 1.41
N HIS A 140 -2.29 29.61 1.69
CA HIS A 140 -1.45 30.73 1.26
C HIS A 140 -1.21 30.71 -0.25
N LEU A 141 -1.06 29.54 -0.84
CA LEU A 141 -0.95 29.40 -2.29
C LEU A 141 -2.26 29.82 -2.98
N ASP A 142 -3.41 29.38 -2.49
CA ASP A 142 -4.71 29.73 -3.05
C ASP A 142 -5.00 31.22 -2.93
N ASN A 143 -4.64 31.84 -1.81
CA ASN A 143 -4.75 33.29 -1.64
C ASN A 143 -3.80 34.05 -2.58
N ALA A 144 -2.57 33.57 -2.79
CA ALA A 144 -1.62 34.19 -3.71
C ALA A 144 -2.02 34.03 -5.19
N LEU A 145 -2.47 32.83 -5.58
CA LEU A 145 -2.97 32.55 -6.92
C LEU A 145 -4.29 33.27 -7.19
N GLY A 146 -5.19 33.32 -6.20
CA GLY A 146 -6.41 34.11 -6.25
C GLY A 146 -6.13 35.59 -6.42
N LEU A 147 -5.20 36.15 -5.62
CA LEU A 147 -4.78 37.55 -5.73
C LEU A 147 -4.17 37.86 -7.09
N THR A 148 -3.25 37.02 -7.58
CA THR A 148 -2.63 37.21 -8.90
C THR A 148 -3.64 37.07 -10.03
N ALA A 149 -4.59 36.15 -9.93
CA ALA A 149 -5.70 36.03 -10.88
C ALA A 149 -6.60 37.28 -10.89
N MET A 150 -6.95 37.83 -9.72
CA MET A 150 -7.73 39.06 -9.60
C MET A 150 -6.99 40.26 -10.21
N ILE A 151 -5.69 40.39 -9.96
CA ILE A 151 -4.84 41.44 -10.55
C ILE A 151 -4.81 41.31 -12.07
N ASN A 152 -4.59 40.10 -12.60
CA ASN A 152 -4.53 39.84 -14.05
C ASN A 152 -5.88 40.07 -14.75
N ARG A 153 -7.01 39.85 -14.05
CA ARG A 153 -8.37 40.14 -14.55
C ARG A 153 -8.74 41.62 -14.47
N GLY A 154 -7.96 42.45 -13.76
CA GLY A 154 -8.20 43.88 -13.59
C GLY A 154 -9.12 44.22 -12.41
N ASP A 155 -9.41 43.26 -11.53
CA ASP A 155 -10.29 43.42 -10.36
C ASP A 155 -9.53 43.98 -9.14
N TYR A 156 -8.85 45.11 -9.33
CA TYR A 156 -8.01 45.74 -8.29
C TYR A 156 -8.77 46.12 -7.02
N ARG A 157 -10.09 46.38 -7.13
CA ARG A 157 -10.95 46.72 -5.99
C ARG A 157 -11.11 45.57 -5.00
N GLN A 158 -11.05 44.31 -5.46
CA GLN A 158 -11.17 43.14 -4.61
C GLN A 158 -9.79 42.66 -4.12
N ALA A 159 -8.74 42.91 -4.90
CA ALA A 159 -7.36 42.58 -4.55
C ALA A 159 -6.80 43.45 -3.41
N LEU A 160 -7.14 44.75 -3.37
CA LEU A 160 -6.65 45.68 -2.35
C LEU A 160 -6.90 45.25 -0.89
N PRO A 161 -8.14 44.92 -0.45
CA PRO A 161 -8.37 44.54 0.94
C PRO A 161 -7.63 43.27 1.34
N ILE A 162 -7.43 42.32 0.41
CA ILE A 162 -6.66 41.09 0.65
C ILE A 162 -5.18 41.44 0.87
N LEU A 163 -4.62 42.31 0.04
CA LEU A 163 -3.24 42.78 0.17
C LEU A 163 -3.03 43.57 1.48
N GLU A 164 -3.98 44.43 1.85
CA GLU A 164 -3.94 45.18 3.11
C GLU A 164 -3.95 44.24 4.32
N GLY A 165 -4.78 43.19 4.30
CA GLY A 165 -4.79 42.15 5.35
C GLY A 165 -3.45 41.44 5.49
N LEU A 166 -2.83 41.03 4.37
CA LEU A 166 -1.49 40.41 4.37
C LEU A 166 -0.43 41.36 4.92
N ILE A 167 -0.46 42.63 4.50
CA ILE A 167 0.47 43.66 5.01
C ILE A 167 0.28 43.85 6.52
N GLN A 168 -0.97 43.87 7.00
CA GLN A 168 -1.25 43.99 8.42
C GLN A 168 -0.73 42.79 9.21
N GLN A 169 -0.90 41.57 8.70
CA GLN A 169 -0.36 40.35 9.29
C GLN A 169 1.17 40.39 9.36
N VAL A 170 1.85 40.85 8.30
CA VAL A 170 3.31 41.03 8.29
C VAL A 170 3.75 42.10 9.28
N ARG A 171 3.04 43.22 9.37
CA ARG A 171 3.36 44.28 10.34
C ARG A 171 3.18 43.83 11.79
N GLN A 172 2.17 42.99 12.05
CA GLN A 172 1.98 42.36 13.35
C GLN A 172 3.10 41.36 13.67
N SER A 173 3.50 40.54 12.71
CA SER A 173 4.54 39.53 12.91
C SER A 173 5.94 40.13 13.08
N VAL A 174 6.24 41.24 12.41
CA VAL A 174 7.48 42.01 12.58
C VAL A 174 7.48 42.81 13.89
N GLY A 175 6.31 43.07 14.48
CA GLY A 175 6.18 43.84 15.71
C GLY A 175 6.16 45.36 15.51
N ASP A 176 5.77 45.84 14.32
CA ASP A 176 5.60 47.27 14.06
C ASP A 176 4.27 47.83 14.61
N VAL A 177 3.29 46.96 14.85
CA VAL A 177 2.03 47.32 15.52
C VAL A 177 2.18 47.09 17.02
N LEU A 178 2.06 48.15 17.82
CA LEU A 178 2.14 48.05 19.29
C LEU A 178 0.90 47.32 19.83
N PRO A 179 1.05 46.30 20.70
CA PRO A 179 -0.04 45.70 21.46
C PRO A 179 -0.66 46.71 22.43
N ASP A 180 -1.93 46.52 22.78
CA ASP A 180 -2.70 47.43 23.65
C ASP A 180 -2.02 47.73 24.99
N ASP A 181 -1.33 46.76 25.58
CA ASP A 181 -0.55 46.92 26.82
C ASP A 181 0.58 47.96 26.65
N LEU A 182 1.37 47.84 25.58
CA LEU A 182 2.45 48.81 25.29
C LEU A 182 1.88 50.18 24.88
N GLN A 183 0.74 50.22 24.19
CA GLN A 183 0.06 51.48 23.88
C GLN A 183 -0.40 52.20 25.16
N GLN A 184 -0.96 51.47 26.13
CA GLN A 184 -1.36 52.04 27.41
C GLN A 184 -0.15 52.59 28.19
N GLN A 185 0.98 51.88 28.19
CA GLN A 185 2.20 52.34 28.86
C GLN A 185 2.80 53.60 28.20
N VAL A 186 2.69 53.73 26.88
CA VAL A 186 3.06 54.96 26.16
C VAL A 186 2.09 56.10 26.50
N ASN A 187 0.79 55.84 26.49
CA ASN A 187 -0.25 56.85 26.80
C ASN A 187 -0.16 57.35 28.25
N LEU A 188 0.24 56.48 29.18
CA LEU A 188 0.48 56.82 30.59
C LEU A 188 1.86 57.44 30.82
N GLY A 189 2.72 57.54 29.80
CA GLY A 189 4.03 58.17 29.87
C GLY A 189 5.12 57.35 30.56
N TYR A 190 4.89 56.06 30.80
CA TYR A 190 5.88 55.18 31.44
C TYR A 190 7.05 54.84 30.50
N ILE A 191 6.78 54.79 29.19
CA ILE A 191 7.77 54.48 28.16
C ILE A 191 7.57 55.37 26.94
N THR A 192 8.64 55.61 26.18
CA THR A 192 8.56 56.30 24.90
C THR A 192 8.03 55.37 23.81
N GLU A 193 7.36 55.92 22.79
CA GLU A 193 6.84 55.14 21.67
C GLU A 193 7.94 54.35 20.94
N GLN A 194 9.13 54.95 20.80
CA GLN A 194 10.29 54.28 20.21
C GLN A 194 10.72 53.05 21.02
N HIS A 195 10.80 53.20 22.34
CA HIS A 195 11.17 52.09 23.22
C HIS A 195 10.12 50.98 23.22
N ALA A 196 8.83 51.34 23.19
CA ALA A 196 7.73 50.38 23.06
C ALA A 196 7.82 49.56 21.75
N ARG A 197 8.18 50.19 20.63
CA ARG A 197 8.39 49.48 19.35
C ARG A 197 9.58 48.53 19.39
N GLU A 198 10.71 48.95 19.96
CA GLU A 198 11.90 48.10 20.10
C GLU A 198 11.60 46.87 20.97
N LEU A 199 10.91 47.06 22.09
CA LEU A 199 10.50 45.99 22.99
C LEU A 199 9.52 45.02 22.30
N ASN A 200 8.57 45.55 21.52
CA ASN A 200 7.63 44.72 20.77
C ASN A 200 8.33 43.89 19.68
N ARG A 201 9.25 44.49 18.92
CA ARG A 201 10.06 43.78 17.92
C ARG A 201 10.89 42.67 18.57
N ALA A 202 11.49 42.94 19.73
CA ALA A 202 12.24 41.93 20.49
C ALA A 202 11.34 40.76 20.92
N LYS A 203 10.17 41.04 21.50
CA LYS A 203 9.17 40.02 21.90
C LYS A 203 8.64 39.22 20.70
N ALA A 204 8.39 39.89 19.57
CA ALA A 204 7.96 39.23 18.34
C ALA A 204 9.04 38.25 17.83
N GLY A 205 10.32 38.67 17.86
CA GLY A 205 11.45 37.81 17.52
C GLY A 205 11.57 36.58 18.43
N GLU A 206 11.43 36.74 19.74
CA GLU A 206 11.45 35.62 20.69
C GLU A 206 10.33 34.61 20.43
N ARG A 207 9.10 35.08 20.18
CA ARG A 207 7.96 34.22 19.83
C ARG A 207 8.23 33.42 18.55
N GLN A 208 8.74 34.07 17.51
CA GLN A 208 9.07 33.40 16.25
C GLN A 208 10.16 32.32 16.44
N MET A 209 11.17 32.58 17.27
CA MET A 209 12.19 31.58 17.58
C MET A 209 11.62 30.40 18.37
N ALA A 210 10.75 30.67 19.35
CA ALA A 210 10.07 29.63 20.13
C ALA A 210 9.17 28.75 19.23
N ASP A 211 8.38 29.37 18.34
CA ASP A 211 7.50 28.66 17.41
C ASP A 211 8.30 27.79 16.44
N LYS A 212 9.41 28.30 15.89
CA LYS A 212 10.32 27.52 15.02
C LYS A 212 10.89 26.32 15.76
N MET A 213 11.38 26.51 16.99
CA MET A 213 11.93 25.42 17.80
C MET A 213 10.87 24.36 18.13
N GLN A 214 9.63 24.77 18.39
CA GLN A 214 8.54 23.83 18.67
C GLN A 214 8.17 23.01 17.43
N ARG A 215 8.08 23.65 16.25
CA ARG A 215 7.81 22.96 14.98
C ARG A 215 8.92 21.99 14.62
N GLU A 216 10.17 22.38 14.81
CA GLU A 216 11.32 21.52 14.54
C GLU A 216 11.33 20.29 15.46
N ARG A 217 11.02 20.46 16.75
CA ARG A 217 10.87 19.32 17.68
C ARG A 217 9.73 18.39 17.27
N ALA A 218 8.56 18.93 16.92
CA ALA A 218 7.43 18.13 16.46
C ALA A 218 7.76 17.32 15.20
N ARG A 219 8.47 17.95 14.24
CA ARG A 219 8.93 17.27 13.03
C ARG A 219 9.93 16.16 13.34
N GLN A 220 10.90 16.41 14.22
CA GLN A 220 11.85 15.39 14.64
C GLN A 220 11.17 14.22 15.36
N ASP A 221 10.17 14.49 16.21
CA ASP A 221 9.39 13.45 16.88
C ASP A 221 8.59 12.61 15.88
N GLN A 222 7.98 13.24 14.88
CA GLN A 222 7.27 12.55 13.81
C GLN A 222 8.21 11.69 12.96
N GLU A 223 9.37 12.23 12.57
CA GLU A 223 10.39 11.48 11.82
C GLU A 223 10.94 10.30 12.63
N ARG A 224 11.13 10.46 13.95
CA ARG A 224 11.53 9.35 14.85
C ARG A 224 10.46 8.25 14.88
N GLN A 225 9.19 8.62 15.04
CA GLN A 225 8.09 7.66 15.05
C GLN A 225 7.97 6.91 13.72
N GLN A 226 8.09 7.61 12.60
CA GLN A 226 8.05 6.98 11.26
C GLN A 226 9.20 5.98 11.08
N ARG A 227 10.41 6.31 11.52
CA ARG A 227 11.56 5.39 11.46
C ARG A 227 11.34 4.16 12.35
N GLU A 228 10.82 4.34 13.56
CA GLU A 228 10.54 3.21 14.45
C GLU A 228 9.49 2.26 13.86
N VAL A 229 8.41 2.81 13.28
CA VAL A 229 7.38 2.06 12.57
C VAL A 229 7.98 1.29 11.40
N GLN A 230 8.79 1.94 10.55
CA GLN A 230 9.47 1.30 9.42
C GLN A 230 10.45 0.21 9.85
N GLU A 231 11.18 0.40 10.96
CA GLU A 231 12.06 -0.63 11.48
C GLU A 231 11.27 -1.86 11.97
N VAL A 232 10.14 -1.65 12.64
CA VAL A 232 9.28 -2.73 13.12
C VAL A 232 8.63 -3.48 11.95
N THR A 233 8.14 -2.78 10.92
CA THR A 233 7.62 -3.44 9.71
C THR A 233 8.70 -4.24 9.01
N ASN A 234 9.87 -3.65 8.75
CA ASN A 234 10.95 -4.32 8.05
C ASN A 234 11.42 -5.57 8.79
N ARG A 235 11.52 -5.54 10.12
CA ARG A 235 11.84 -6.74 10.92
C ARG A 235 10.76 -7.80 10.77
N ALA A 236 9.49 -7.42 10.80
CA ALA A 236 8.37 -8.35 10.68
C ALA A 236 8.28 -8.99 9.30
N VAL A 237 8.48 -8.21 8.24
CA VAL A 237 8.49 -8.70 6.84
C VAL A 237 9.64 -9.69 6.64
N ASN A 238 10.85 -9.33 7.05
CA ASN A 238 12.02 -10.21 6.93
C ASN A 238 11.82 -11.54 7.70
N ALA A 239 11.23 -11.49 8.90
CA ALA A 239 10.89 -12.67 9.68
C ALA A 239 9.86 -13.56 8.97
N ALA A 240 8.81 -12.96 8.40
CA ALA A 240 7.77 -13.67 7.67
C ALA A 240 8.31 -14.33 6.39
N GLU A 241 9.18 -13.65 5.65
CA GLU A 241 9.81 -14.19 4.44
C GLU A 241 10.81 -15.31 4.75
N ALA A 242 11.60 -15.17 5.82
CA ALA A 242 12.50 -16.22 6.27
C ALA A 242 11.73 -17.48 6.66
N TRP A 243 10.62 -17.31 7.41
CA TRP A 243 9.72 -18.41 7.75
C TRP A 243 9.08 -19.04 6.51
N ASN A 244 8.61 -18.25 5.55
CA ASN A 244 8.03 -18.74 4.31
C ASN A 244 9.03 -19.57 3.49
N ARG A 245 10.30 -19.14 3.40
CA ARG A 245 11.37 -19.91 2.76
C ARG A 245 11.65 -21.24 3.47
N GLU A 246 11.64 -21.24 4.80
CA GLU A 246 11.80 -22.46 5.60
C GLU A 246 10.65 -23.46 5.34
N GLN A 247 9.41 -22.98 5.29
CA GLN A 247 8.25 -23.81 5.00
C GLN A 247 8.26 -24.37 3.58
N ALA A 248 8.71 -23.60 2.59
CA ALA A 248 8.85 -24.06 1.21
C ALA A 248 9.81 -25.25 1.06
N THR A 249 10.80 -25.38 1.95
CA THR A 249 11.72 -26.54 1.97
C THR A 249 11.18 -27.74 2.75
N THR A 250 10.34 -27.49 3.76
CA THR A 250 9.85 -28.51 4.69
C THR A 250 8.56 -29.17 4.21
N ASP A 251 7.71 -28.43 3.48
CA ASP A 251 6.37 -28.86 3.08
C ASP A 251 6.23 -28.95 1.54
N PRO A 252 6.06 -30.16 0.98
CA PRO A 252 5.87 -30.35 -0.46
C PRO A 252 4.60 -29.66 -1.02
N ASP A 253 3.57 -29.47 -0.19
CA ASP A 253 2.30 -28.84 -0.58
C ASP A 253 2.29 -27.33 -0.26
N TRP A 254 3.46 -26.74 0.08
CA TRP A 254 3.55 -25.37 0.58
C TRP A 254 2.96 -24.32 -0.35
N ASN A 255 3.16 -24.46 -1.67
CA ASN A 255 2.68 -23.48 -2.65
C ASN A 255 1.16 -23.26 -2.58
N LEU A 256 0.39 -24.32 -2.28
CA LEU A 256 -1.07 -24.25 -2.12
C LEU A 256 -1.48 -23.66 -0.76
N LYS A 257 -0.68 -23.91 0.28
CA LYS A 257 -0.95 -23.42 1.64
C LYS A 257 -0.54 -21.96 1.82
N ARG A 258 0.46 -21.48 1.08
CA ARG A 258 1.05 -20.14 1.20
C ARG A 258 -0.02 -19.06 1.11
N GLU A 259 -0.85 -19.08 0.06
CA GLU A 259 -1.90 -18.07 -0.17
C GLU A 259 -2.92 -18.06 0.97
N LEU A 260 -3.35 -19.24 1.42
CA LEU A 260 -4.30 -19.37 2.54
C LEU A 260 -3.70 -18.87 3.86
N VAL A 261 -2.41 -19.10 4.07
CA VAL A 261 -1.69 -18.58 5.25
C VAL A 261 -1.53 -17.06 5.17
N THR A 262 -1.23 -16.49 4.01
CA THR A 262 -1.15 -15.03 3.82
C THR A 262 -2.48 -14.36 4.12
N GLN A 263 -3.59 -14.89 3.59
CA GLN A 263 -4.94 -14.39 3.87
C GLN A 263 -5.33 -14.53 5.35
N GLY A 264 -5.01 -15.68 5.96
CA GLY A 264 -5.26 -15.90 7.39
C GLY A 264 -4.45 -14.96 8.28
N MET A 265 -3.23 -14.61 7.87
CA MET A 265 -2.39 -13.64 8.56
C MET A 265 -2.95 -12.21 8.46
N GLU A 266 -3.40 -11.77 7.28
CA GLU A 266 -4.09 -10.47 7.12
C GLU A 266 -5.32 -10.39 8.04
N LEU A 267 -6.11 -11.46 8.12
CA LEU A 267 -7.32 -11.51 8.95
C LEU A 267 -7.00 -11.45 10.45
N GLU A 268 -5.98 -12.18 10.91
CA GLU A 268 -5.56 -12.11 12.32
C GLU A 268 -4.96 -10.74 12.66
N LEU A 269 -4.16 -10.14 11.77
CA LEU A 269 -3.63 -8.79 11.98
C LEU A 269 -4.74 -7.74 12.08
N ARG A 270 -5.75 -7.81 11.22
CA ARG A 270 -6.93 -6.93 11.31
C ARG A 270 -7.73 -7.14 12.58
N ARG A 271 -7.83 -8.37 13.07
CA ARG A 271 -8.53 -8.69 14.31
C ARG A 271 -7.83 -8.13 15.55
N VAL A 272 -6.50 -8.17 15.54
CA VAL A 272 -5.67 -7.75 16.67
C VAL A 272 -5.45 -6.23 16.68
N GLY A 273 -5.45 -5.58 15.51
CA GLY A 273 -5.28 -4.13 15.39
C GLY A 273 -3.86 -3.67 15.73
N ALA A 274 -3.68 -2.34 15.80
CA ALA A 274 -2.36 -1.72 16.00
C ALA A 274 -1.71 -2.05 17.36
N GLU A 275 -2.51 -2.33 18.40
CA GLU A 275 -2.00 -2.57 19.76
C GLU A 275 -1.35 -3.95 19.93
N GLY A 276 -1.78 -4.97 19.18
CA GLY A 276 -1.19 -6.31 19.24
C GLY A 276 -0.38 -6.68 18.00
N TYR A 277 0.05 -5.70 17.22
CA TYR A 277 0.94 -5.91 16.09
C TYR A 277 2.26 -6.58 16.57
N PRO A 278 2.72 -7.66 15.92
CA PRO A 278 3.91 -8.38 16.37
C PRO A 278 5.17 -7.53 16.17
N ARG A 279 5.75 -7.04 17.27
CA ARG A 279 6.95 -6.19 17.25
C ARG A 279 8.25 -6.96 17.25
N THR A 280 8.22 -8.23 17.64
CA THR A 280 9.41 -9.09 17.68
C THR A 280 9.33 -10.19 16.63
N GLU A 281 10.48 -10.63 16.14
CA GLU A 281 10.57 -11.75 15.19
C GLU A 281 9.90 -13.02 15.73
N LYS A 282 10.03 -13.27 17.03
CA LYS A 282 9.40 -14.42 17.68
C LYS A 282 7.87 -14.34 17.59
N ASP A 283 7.30 -13.18 17.88
CA ASP A 283 5.84 -12.99 17.83
C ASP A 283 5.30 -13.20 16.42
N VAL A 284 6.03 -12.75 15.40
CA VAL A 284 5.69 -12.98 13.98
C VAL A 284 5.66 -14.47 13.67
N ARG A 285 6.68 -15.22 14.08
CA ARG A 285 6.73 -16.68 13.86
C ARG A 285 5.63 -17.40 14.61
N ASP A 286 5.35 -17.02 15.84
CA ASP A 286 4.29 -17.63 16.66
C ASP A 286 2.91 -17.39 16.02
N LEU A 287 2.67 -16.17 15.51
CA LEU A 287 1.47 -15.84 14.74
C LEU A 287 1.36 -16.68 13.47
N LEU A 288 2.42 -16.77 12.67
CA LEU A 288 2.44 -17.55 11.43
C LEU A 288 2.22 -19.05 11.69
N ASN A 289 2.81 -19.60 12.75
CA ASN A 289 2.58 -20.99 13.15
C ASN A 289 1.14 -21.24 13.59
N LYS A 290 0.53 -20.31 14.33
CA LYS A 290 -0.88 -20.36 14.71
C LYS A 290 -1.79 -20.35 13.47
N VAL A 291 -1.51 -19.46 12.51
CA VAL A 291 -2.26 -19.38 11.25
C VAL A 291 -2.08 -20.64 10.42
N LYS A 292 -0.84 -21.13 10.25
CA LYS A 292 -0.55 -22.40 9.56
C LYS A 292 -1.34 -23.56 10.15
N SER A 293 -1.32 -23.73 11.47
CA SER A 293 -2.08 -24.79 12.14
C SER A 293 -3.59 -24.69 11.87
N THR A 294 -4.13 -23.48 11.83
CA THR A 294 -5.56 -23.25 11.54
C THR A 294 -5.88 -23.62 10.09
N VAL A 295 -5.02 -23.23 9.15
CA VAL A 295 -5.15 -23.57 7.73
C VAL A 295 -5.05 -25.08 7.51
N GLU A 296 -4.12 -25.76 8.17
CA GLU A 296 -3.97 -27.22 8.09
C GLU A 296 -5.17 -27.97 8.70
N GLN A 297 -5.71 -27.48 9.82
CA GLN A 297 -6.94 -28.02 10.38
C GLN A 297 -8.11 -27.88 9.40
N ASN A 298 -8.23 -26.73 8.72
CA ASN A 298 -9.27 -26.53 7.71
C ASN A 298 -9.07 -27.44 6.50
N LEU A 299 -7.85 -27.53 5.97
CA LEU A 299 -7.51 -28.41 4.84
C LEU A 299 -7.72 -29.88 5.17
N SER A 300 -7.38 -30.31 6.38
CA SER A 300 -7.54 -31.72 6.79
C SER A 300 -9.00 -32.17 6.80
N ARG A 301 -9.96 -31.28 7.05
CA ARG A 301 -11.40 -31.57 6.97
C ARG A 301 -11.86 -31.91 5.55
N PHE A 302 -11.15 -31.40 4.54
CA PHE A 302 -11.44 -31.63 3.13
C PHE A 302 -10.55 -32.72 2.50
N ARG A 303 -9.63 -33.33 3.27
CA ARG A 303 -8.80 -34.42 2.77
C ARG A 303 -9.66 -35.69 2.60
N PRO A 304 -9.68 -36.32 1.41
CA PRO A 304 -10.38 -37.58 1.22
C PRO A 304 -9.75 -38.66 2.10
N ALA A 305 -10.58 -39.53 2.67
CA ALA A 305 -10.10 -40.65 3.47
C ALA A 305 -9.07 -41.47 2.66
N PRO A 306 -7.96 -41.90 3.27
CA PRO A 306 -6.94 -42.67 2.57
C PRO A 306 -7.59 -43.92 1.99
N LYS A 307 -7.54 -44.07 0.66
CA LYS A 307 -8.05 -45.27 0.00
C LYS A 307 -7.22 -46.46 0.52
N PRO A 308 -7.85 -47.53 1.03
CA PRO A 308 -7.12 -48.71 1.45
C PRO A 308 -6.32 -49.21 0.26
N ILE A 309 -4.99 -49.19 0.39
CA ILE A 309 -4.10 -49.75 -0.61
C ILE A 309 -4.30 -51.26 -0.50
N THR A 310 -5.03 -51.85 -1.45
CA THR A 310 -5.05 -53.30 -1.56
C THR A 310 -3.63 -53.72 -1.95
N PRO A 311 -2.89 -54.44 -1.09
CA PRO A 311 -1.64 -55.00 -1.54
C PRO A 311 -1.95 -55.88 -2.75
N VAL A 312 -1.19 -55.72 -3.82
CA VAL A 312 -1.27 -56.61 -4.98
C VAL A 312 -0.75 -57.99 -4.52
N THR A 313 -1.61 -58.76 -3.87
CA THR A 313 -1.42 -60.19 -3.64
C THR A 313 -1.67 -60.90 -4.96
N GLY A 314 -0.65 -60.90 -5.81
CA GLY A 314 -0.69 -61.48 -7.14
C GLY A 314 0.70 -61.55 -7.77
N GLY A 315 1.65 -62.13 -7.06
CA GLY A 315 3.01 -62.33 -7.56
C GLY A 315 3.88 -63.03 -6.54
N SER A 316 4.18 -64.30 -6.81
CA SER A 316 5.17 -65.14 -6.13
C SER A 316 6.36 -64.32 -5.60
N VAL A 317 6.50 -64.26 -4.27
CA VAL A 317 7.70 -63.73 -3.63
C VAL A 317 8.82 -64.73 -3.90
N SER A 318 9.67 -64.43 -4.88
CA SER A 318 10.94 -65.14 -5.06
C SER A 318 11.74 -65.02 -3.75
N PRO A 319 12.26 -66.11 -3.15
CA PRO A 319 12.83 -66.12 -1.79
C PRO A 319 14.19 -65.40 -1.67
N ARG A 320 14.48 -64.43 -2.56
CA ARG A 320 15.76 -63.74 -2.66
C ARG A 320 15.72 -62.23 -2.37
N SER A 321 14.56 -61.65 -2.06
CA SER A 321 14.46 -60.25 -1.64
C SER A 321 14.15 -60.15 -0.15
N ALA A 322 15.19 -60.18 0.69
CA ALA A 322 15.05 -59.73 2.07
C ALA A 322 14.72 -58.23 2.10
N ALA A 323 13.83 -57.83 3.01
CA ALA A 323 13.45 -56.43 3.20
C ALA A 323 14.68 -55.57 3.51
N LYS A 324 14.73 -54.37 2.92
CA LYS A 324 15.79 -53.39 3.21
C LYS A 324 15.60 -52.87 4.65
N PRO A 325 16.61 -52.96 5.53
CA PRO A 325 16.45 -52.55 6.93
C PRO A 325 16.20 -51.05 7.02
N SER A 326 15.18 -50.67 7.79
CA SER A 326 14.76 -49.28 8.01
C SER A 326 15.57 -48.57 9.10
N SER A 327 16.45 -49.31 9.79
CA SER A 327 17.30 -48.80 10.88
C SER A 327 18.65 -49.52 10.89
N TYR A 328 19.69 -48.80 11.34
CA TYR A 328 21.06 -49.32 11.41
C TYR A 328 21.19 -50.54 12.33
N LEU A 329 20.41 -50.58 13.43
CA LEU A 329 20.35 -51.74 14.32
C LEU A 329 19.74 -52.97 13.65
N ASP A 330 18.77 -52.76 12.76
CA ASP A 330 18.11 -53.83 12.02
C ASP A 330 19.05 -54.44 10.97
N ALA A 331 19.90 -53.60 10.36
CA ALA A 331 20.96 -54.05 9.45
C ALA A 331 22.02 -54.92 10.14
N ILE A 332 22.41 -54.57 11.38
CA ILE A 332 23.38 -55.36 12.17
C ILE A 332 22.78 -56.73 12.50
N ASN A 333 21.53 -56.78 12.98
CA ASN A 333 20.87 -58.03 13.34
C ASN A 333 20.68 -58.96 12.12
N LEU A 334 20.35 -58.39 10.96
CA LEU A 334 20.20 -59.14 9.71
C LEU A 334 21.55 -59.66 9.18
N GLY A 335 22.64 -58.92 9.42
CA GLY A 335 24.01 -59.38 9.13
C GLY A 335 24.47 -60.51 10.06
N LEU A 336 24.13 -60.43 11.34
CA LEU A 336 24.46 -61.45 12.35
C LEU A 336 23.71 -62.76 12.12
N ALA A 337 22.44 -62.69 11.72
CA ALA A 337 21.61 -63.84 11.38
C ALA A 337 22.05 -64.60 10.11
N LYS A 338 22.88 -63.97 9.26
CA LYS A 338 23.39 -64.58 8.02
C LYS A 338 24.69 -65.38 8.22
N ASN A 339 25.37 -65.22 9.36
CA ASN A 339 26.69 -65.79 9.66
C ASN A 339 26.69 -66.83 10.81
N GLY A 340 25.53 -67.30 11.27
CA GLY A 340 25.38 -68.45 12.17
C GLY A 340 24.83 -69.67 11.43
#